data_AF-A0A9D5BNE1-F1
#
_entry.id   AF-A0A9D5BNE1-F1
#
_cell.length_a   1.000
_cell.length_b   1.000
_cell.length_c   1.000
_cell.angle_alpha   90.00
_cell.angle_beta   90.00
_cell.angle_gamma   90.00
#
_symmetry.space_group_name_H-M   'P 1'
#
loop_
_entity.id
_entity.type
_entity.pdbx_description
1 polymer ?
#
loop_
_entity_poly.entity_id
_entity_poly.type
_entity_poly.pdbx_seq_one_letter_code
_entity_poly.pdbx_strand_id
1 'polypeptide(L)'
;MGQIPEQIDHQLHTDDEQESEEEKQEPSSNAQKWKNHYSSKHKILFVGEGDFSFSLCLARAFGSAHNLVATSLDSQEKIEKKYSNGVSNARELEERGCIVLYEVDVKVMSQHFFLKTQRFDRIVYNFPHVGFLYPENSYCQIQ
;
A
#
# COMPACT_ATOMS: atom_id res chain seq x y z
N MET A 1 -1.99 -88.59 20.90
CA MET A 1 -3.47 -88.53 20.89
C MET A 1 -3.89 -87.31 21.68
N GLY A 2 -4.79 -86.47 21.13
CA GLY A 2 -5.54 -85.45 21.87
C GLY A 2 -5.05 -84.00 21.71
N GLN A 3 -5.95 -83.12 21.27
CA GLN A 3 -5.82 -81.68 20.97
C GLN A 3 -6.39 -80.78 22.10
N ILE A 4 -5.71 -79.62 22.37
CA ILE A 4 -6.12 -78.18 22.55
C ILE A 4 -7.34 -77.86 23.49
N PRO A 5 -7.49 -76.73 24.24
CA PRO A 5 -7.01 -75.35 23.97
C PRO A 5 -6.63 -74.41 25.16
N GLU A 6 -6.00 -73.25 24.89
CA GLU A 6 -6.43 -71.89 25.34
C GLU A 6 -5.42 -70.75 24.97
N GLN A 7 -5.92 -69.53 25.09
CA GLN A 7 -5.58 -68.24 24.45
C GLN A 7 -4.31 -67.53 24.96
N ILE A 8 -3.67 -66.71 24.11
CA ILE A 8 -2.97 -65.44 24.51
C ILE A 8 -3.08 -64.40 23.37
N ASP A 9 -3.36 -63.17 23.77
CA ASP A 9 -3.67 -61.94 23.02
C ASP A 9 -2.43 -61.02 22.80
N HIS A 10 -2.61 -60.06 21.88
CA HIS A 10 -1.95 -58.75 21.75
C HIS A 10 -0.53 -58.58 21.16
N GLN A 11 -0.49 -58.02 19.94
CA GLN A 11 0.42 -56.94 19.49
C GLN A 11 -0.17 -56.29 18.22
N LEU A 12 -0.79 -55.11 18.33
CA LEU A 12 -0.23 -53.76 18.07
C LEU A 12 0.24 -53.51 16.63
N HIS A 13 -0.60 -52.85 15.84
CA HIS A 13 -0.20 -51.76 14.96
C HIS A 13 -1.43 -50.86 14.68
N THR A 14 -1.39 -49.63 15.19
CA THR A 14 -2.29 -48.55 14.79
C THR A 14 -1.41 -47.53 14.07
N ASP A 15 -1.59 -47.41 12.76
CA ASP A 15 -0.98 -46.36 11.95
C ASP A 15 -1.86 -45.11 12.07
N ASP A 16 -1.49 -44.21 12.98
CA ASP A 16 -1.97 -42.82 12.98
C ASP A 16 -0.82 -41.93 12.49
N GLU A 17 -0.77 -41.69 11.19
CA GLU A 17 0.05 -40.63 10.60
C GLU A 17 -0.60 -39.27 10.94
N GLN A 18 -0.12 -38.63 12.00
CA GLN A 18 -0.38 -37.21 12.25
C GLN A 18 0.51 -36.38 11.33
N GLU A 19 -0.02 -36.02 10.18
CA GLU A 19 0.51 -34.96 9.33
C GLU A 19 0.35 -33.63 10.10
N SER A 20 1.44 -33.11 10.63
CA SER A 20 1.44 -31.81 11.31
C SER A 20 1.22 -30.72 10.27
N GLU A 21 -0.02 -30.26 10.15
CA GLU A 21 -0.34 -29.05 9.42
C GLU A 21 0.41 -27.88 10.06
N GLU A 22 1.46 -27.40 9.37
CA GLU A 22 2.06 -26.11 9.66
C GLU A 22 0.99 -25.03 9.42
N GLU A 23 0.26 -24.66 10.48
CA GLU A 23 -0.55 -23.45 10.50
C GLU A 23 0.37 -22.26 10.18
N LYS A 24 0.38 -21.86 8.91
CA LYS A 24 0.88 -20.56 8.51
C LYS A 24 -0.02 -19.53 9.18
N GLN A 25 0.47 -18.98 10.29
CA GLN A 25 -0.16 -17.85 10.95
C GLN A 25 -0.19 -16.68 9.96
N GLU A 26 -1.34 -16.51 9.30
CA GLU A 26 -1.68 -15.30 8.57
C GLU A 26 -1.48 -14.11 9.53
N PRO A 27 -0.64 -13.11 9.18
CA PRO A 27 -0.35 -12.01 10.08
C PRO A 27 -1.66 -11.29 10.41
N SER A 28 -1.96 -11.18 11.71
CA SER A 28 -3.20 -10.53 12.18
C SER A 28 -3.34 -9.16 11.51
N SER A 29 -4.31 -9.06 10.61
CA SER A 29 -4.48 -7.97 9.63
C SER A 29 -4.89 -6.64 10.26
N ASN A 30 -4.72 -6.46 11.57
CA ASN A 30 -5.32 -5.37 12.33
C ASN A 30 -4.37 -4.64 13.30
N ALA A 31 -3.11 -5.06 13.41
CA ALA A 31 -2.12 -4.32 14.19
C ALA A 31 -1.76 -2.99 13.50
N GLN A 32 -1.90 -1.88 14.22
CA GLN A 32 -1.59 -0.54 13.72
C GLN A 32 -0.08 -0.41 13.45
N LYS A 33 0.28 -0.07 12.21
CA LYS A 33 1.68 0.15 11.82
C LYS A 33 2.02 1.63 11.91
N TRP A 34 3.20 1.94 12.44
CA TRP A 34 3.71 3.31 12.55
C TRP A 34 4.96 3.51 11.71
N LYS A 35 5.06 4.68 11.08
CA LYS A 35 6.22 5.17 10.33
C LYS A 35 6.43 6.62 10.72
N ASN A 36 7.33 6.87 11.67
CA ASN A 36 7.55 8.18 12.28
C ASN A 36 6.21 8.81 12.73
N HIS A 37 5.79 9.90 12.07
CA HIS A 37 4.58 10.65 12.39
C HIS A 37 3.30 10.10 11.74
N TYR A 38 3.42 9.03 10.95
CA TYR A 38 2.34 8.42 10.19
C TYR A 38 1.92 7.09 10.79
N SER A 39 0.63 6.86 10.83
CA SER A 39 0.00 5.63 11.31
C SER A 39 -0.84 5.05 10.18
N SER A 40 -0.87 3.72 10.08
CA SER A 40 -1.71 3.01 9.11
C SER A 40 -3.21 3.21 9.33
N LYS A 41 -3.62 3.82 10.45
CA LYS A 41 -5.02 4.19 10.75
C LYS A 41 -5.35 5.65 10.41
N HIS A 42 -4.38 6.51 10.12
CA HIS A 42 -4.65 7.91 9.78
C HIS A 42 -5.28 8.03 8.40
N LYS A 43 -6.28 8.89 8.22
CA LYS A 43 -6.63 9.42 6.90
C LYS A 43 -5.59 10.45 6.48
N ILE A 44 -4.86 10.18 5.40
CA ILE A 44 -3.75 11.02 4.97
C ILE A 44 -4.03 11.58 3.58
N LEU A 45 -3.89 12.89 3.44
CA LEU A 45 -3.90 13.59 2.15
C LEU A 45 -2.46 13.95 1.76
N PHE A 46 -2.00 13.48 0.60
CA PHE A 46 -0.75 13.92 -0.01
C PHE A 46 -1.05 15.00 -1.04
N VAL A 47 -0.43 16.15 -0.89
CA VAL A 47 -0.68 17.34 -1.70
C VAL A 47 0.48 17.59 -2.62
N GLY A 48 0.21 17.65 -3.93
CA GLY A 48 1.18 18.05 -4.93
C GLY A 48 2.24 16.98 -5.21
N GLU A 49 1.85 15.71 -5.22
CA GLU A 49 2.73 14.62 -5.66
C GLU A 49 3.17 14.85 -7.10
N GLY A 50 4.47 14.67 -7.36
CA GLY A 50 5.02 14.64 -8.71
C GLY A 50 4.84 13.25 -9.32
N ASP A 51 5.69 12.31 -8.90
CA ASP A 51 5.74 10.94 -9.39
C ASP A 51 5.05 9.91 -8.47
N PHE A 52 4.37 10.38 -7.42
CA PHE A 52 3.69 9.56 -6.41
C PHE A 52 4.58 8.61 -5.59
N SER A 53 5.90 8.74 -5.66
CA SER A 53 6.83 7.80 -5.00
C SER A 53 6.71 7.84 -3.47
N PHE A 54 6.52 9.02 -2.88
CA PHE A 54 6.41 9.17 -1.44
C PHE A 54 5.13 8.52 -0.89
N SER A 55 3.98 8.84 -1.49
CA SER A 55 2.71 8.22 -1.11
C SER A 55 2.74 6.71 -1.30
N LEU A 56 3.33 6.21 -2.40
CA LEU A 56 3.49 4.77 -2.63
C LEU A 56 4.41 4.10 -1.61
N CYS A 57 5.51 4.74 -1.23
CA CYS A 57 6.40 4.25 -0.18
C CYS A 57 5.63 4.01 1.14
N LEU A 58 4.78 4.97 1.53
CA LEU A 58 3.99 4.86 2.74
C LEU A 58 2.91 3.78 2.62
N ALA A 59 2.23 3.70 1.48
CA ALA A 59 1.24 2.66 1.18
C ALA A 59 1.85 1.25 1.31
N ARG A 60 3.05 1.02 0.72
CA ARG A 60 3.79 -0.24 0.84
C ARG A 60 4.17 -0.53 2.29
N ALA A 61 4.62 0.48 3.02
CA ALA A 61 5.00 0.34 4.43
C ALA A 61 3.81 -0.01 5.34
N PHE A 62 2.61 0.46 5.01
CA PHE A 62 1.36 0.08 5.70
C PHE A 62 0.78 -1.24 5.18
N GLY A 63 1.10 -1.63 3.94
CA GLY A 63 0.56 -2.79 3.24
C GLY A 63 -0.80 -2.52 2.59
N SER A 64 -1.31 -1.30 2.65
CA SER A 64 -2.59 -0.87 2.09
C SER A 64 -2.65 0.66 1.97
N ALA A 65 -3.55 1.16 1.14
CA ALA A 65 -3.77 2.59 0.90
C ALA A 65 -5.24 3.05 0.98
N HIS A 66 -6.17 2.24 1.51
CA HIS A 66 -7.62 2.58 1.57
C HIS A 66 -7.96 3.91 2.26
N ASN A 67 -7.09 4.38 3.15
CA ASN A 67 -7.20 5.62 3.92
C ASN A 67 -6.31 6.75 3.38
N LEU A 68 -5.71 6.57 2.20
CA LEU A 68 -4.82 7.51 1.56
C LEU A 68 -5.50 8.19 0.38
N VAL A 69 -5.23 9.48 0.23
CA VAL A 69 -5.61 10.27 -0.95
C VAL A 69 -4.37 10.99 -1.45
N ALA A 70 -3.97 10.75 -2.69
CA ALA A 70 -2.82 11.40 -3.30
C ALA A 70 -3.28 12.35 -4.42
N THR A 71 -2.79 13.59 -4.41
CA THR A 71 -3.18 14.60 -5.40
C THR A 71 -1.96 15.12 -6.16
N SER A 72 -2.13 15.34 -7.46
CA SER A 72 -1.14 16.01 -8.32
C SER A 72 -1.77 17.19 -9.03
N LEU A 73 -0.96 18.22 -9.32
CA LEU A 73 -1.35 19.34 -10.18
C LEU A 73 -1.34 18.92 -11.67
N ASP A 74 -0.46 17.98 -12.02
CA ASP A 74 -0.33 17.52 -13.39
C ASP A 74 -1.45 16.52 -13.75
N SER A 75 -1.80 16.47 -15.03
CA SER A 75 -2.62 15.39 -15.57
C SER A 75 -1.80 14.11 -15.66
N GLN A 76 -2.46 12.95 -15.77
CA GLN A 76 -1.78 11.67 -15.96
C GLN A 76 -0.83 11.70 -17.18
N GLU A 77 -1.24 12.32 -18.29
CA GLU A 77 -0.40 12.47 -19.49
C GLU A 77 0.86 13.30 -19.22
N LYS A 78 0.74 14.39 -18.44
CA LYS A 78 1.91 15.21 -18.07
C LYS A 78 2.85 14.45 -17.14
N ILE A 79 2.31 13.66 -16.23
CA ILE A 79 3.09 12.80 -15.33
C ILE A 79 3.87 11.76 -16.12
N GLU A 80 3.25 11.10 -17.11
CA GLU A 80 3.92 10.16 -18.01
C GLU A 80 5.09 10.79 -18.75
N LYS A 81 4.94 12.05 -19.19
CA LYS A 81 6.01 12.78 -19.88
C LYS A 81 7.12 13.25 -18.94
N LYS A 82 6.79 13.59 -17.69
CA LYS A 82 7.75 14.18 -16.73
C LYS A 82 8.53 13.13 -15.94
N TYR A 83 7.87 12.03 -15.54
CA TYR A 83 8.38 11.07 -14.59
C TYR A 83 8.32 9.65 -15.15
N SER A 84 9.47 8.99 -15.25
CA SER A 84 9.59 7.63 -15.79
C SER A 84 8.71 6.61 -15.05
N ASN A 85 8.59 6.75 -13.73
CA ASN A 85 7.83 5.83 -12.87
C ASN A 85 6.48 6.40 -12.41
N GLY A 86 6.11 7.61 -12.82
CA GLY A 86 4.94 8.30 -12.25
C GLY A 86 3.63 7.55 -12.45
N VAL A 87 3.38 7.07 -13.68
CA VAL A 87 2.17 6.32 -14.01
C VAL A 87 2.15 4.95 -13.31
N SER A 88 3.27 4.23 -13.27
CA SER A 88 3.35 2.95 -12.58
C SER A 88 3.13 3.10 -11.07
N ASN A 89 3.66 4.18 -10.47
CA ASN A 89 3.50 4.44 -9.06
C ASN A 89 2.04 4.77 -8.71
N ALA A 90 1.39 5.63 -9.51
CA ALA A 90 -0.02 5.97 -9.34
C ALA A 90 -0.92 4.72 -9.48
N ARG A 91 -0.65 3.89 -10.49
CA ARG A 91 -1.39 2.65 -10.69
C ARG A 91 -1.26 1.69 -9.50
N GLU A 92 -0.04 1.47 -9.00
CA GLU A 92 0.14 0.61 -7.82
C GLU A 92 -0.56 1.19 -6.57
N LEU A 93 -0.57 2.51 -6.42
CA LEU A 93 -1.32 3.17 -5.35
C LEU A 93 -2.82 2.87 -5.44
N GLU A 94 -3.42 3.01 -6.62
CA GLU A 94 -4.82 2.70 -6.87
C GLU A 94 -5.11 1.21 -6.60
N GLU A 95 -4.24 0.31 -7.08
CA GLU A 95 -4.34 -1.15 -6.82
C GLU A 95 -4.28 -1.48 -5.31
N ARG A 96 -3.61 -0.65 -4.50
CA ARG A 96 -3.56 -0.77 -3.04
C ARG A 96 -4.74 -0.09 -2.32
N GLY A 97 -5.65 0.53 -3.06
CA GLY A 97 -6.86 1.20 -2.55
C GLY A 97 -6.73 2.70 -2.32
N CYS A 98 -5.65 3.34 -2.78
CA CYS A 98 -5.50 4.80 -2.71
C CYS A 98 -6.48 5.49 -3.66
N ILE A 99 -6.98 6.65 -3.29
CA ILE A 99 -7.65 7.55 -4.24
C ILE A 99 -6.59 8.48 -4.82
N VAL A 100 -6.34 8.38 -6.12
CA VAL A 100 -5.44 9.28 -6.85
C VAL A 100 -6.25 10.32 -7.61
N LEU A 101 -5.95 11.61 -7.38
CA LEU A 101 -6.62 12.73 -8.03
C LEU A 101 -5.60 13.56 -8.82
N TYR A 102 -5.85 13.70 -10.12
CA TYR A 102 -5.05 14.54 -11.01
C TYR A 102 -5.63 15.96 -11.12
N GLU A 103 -4.83 16.89 -11.63
CA GLU A 103 -5.25 18.27 -11.92
C GLU A 103 -5.84 19.03 -10.72
N VAL A 104 -5.36 18.72 -9.51
CA VAL A 104 -5.77 19.40 -8.27
C VAL A 104 -4.85 20.58 -8.01
N ASP A 105 -5.33 21.79 -8.31
CA ASP A 105 -4.63 23.02 -7.90
C ASP A 105 -4.82 23.29 -6.40
N VAL A 106 -3.71 23.26 -5.67
CA VAL A 106 -3.62 23.51 -4.23
C VAL A 106 -4.25 24.86 -3.82
N LYS A 107 -4.16 25.89 -4.68
CA LYS A 107 -4.71 27.22 -4.40
C LYS A 107 -6.23 27.23 -4.30
N VAL A 108 -6.91 26.30 -4.98
CA VAL A 108 -8.38 26.18 -5.02
C VAL A 108 -8.88 24.83 -4.51
N MET A 109 -7.99 23.99 -3.98
CA MET A 109 -8.30 22.62 -3.53
C MET A 109 -9.40 22.55 -2.48
N SER A 110 -9.55 23.59 -1.65
CA SER A 110 -10.63 23.68 -0.64
C SER A 110 -12.03 23.68 -1.26
N GLN A 111 -12.15 23.97 -2.55
CA GLN A 111 -13.41 23.98 -3.30
C GLN A 111 -13.66 22.65 -4.05
N HIS A 112 -12.64 21.79 -4.15
CA HIS A 112 -12.74 20.52 -4.86
C HIS A 112 -13.84 19.64 -4.25
N PHE A 113 -14.76 19.15 -5.08
CA PHE A 113 -16.00 18.49 -4.64
C PHE A 113 -15.76 17.35 -3.65
N PHE A 114 -14.79 16.49 -3.93
CA PHE A 114 -14.44 15.39 -3.03
C PHE A 114 -13.76 15.91 -1.76
N LEU A 115 -12.63 16.61 -1.89
CA LEU A 115 -11.77 17.01 -0.78
C LEU A 115 -12.47 17.91 0.24
N LYS A 116 -13.37 18.81 -0.18
CA LYS A 116 -14.12 19.70 0.73
C LYS A 116 -15.02 18.95 1.72
N THR A 117 -15.36 17.69 1.43
CA THR A 117 -16.23 16.85 2.27
C THR A 117 -15.44 15.91 3.18
N GLN A 118 -14.12 15.84 3.02
CA GLN A 118 -13.27 14.91 3.74
C GLN A 118 -12.55 15.58 4.92
N ARG A 119 -12.27 14.80 5.95
CA ARG A 119 -11.38 15.17 7.05
C ARG A 119 -10.17 14.25 7.05
N PHE A 120 -9.00 14.84 7.28
CA PHE A 120 -7.72 14.14 7.28
C PHE A 120 -7.03 14.34 8.63
N ASP A 121 -6.41 13.29 9.14
CA ASP A 121 -5.59 13.33 10.37
C ASP A 121 -4.20 13.91 10.07
N ARG A 122 -3.75 13.79 8.82
CA ARG A 122 -2.47 14.29 8.32
C ARG A 122 -2.64 14.83 6.91
N ILE A 123 -2.04 16.00 6.66
CA ILE A 123 -1.84 16.54 5.33
C ILE A 123 -0.32 16.59 5.12
N VAL A 124 0.16 15.92 4.08
CA VAL A 124 1.56 15.94 3.69
C VAL A 124 1.70 16.86 2.50
N TYR A 125 2.52 17.90 2.66
CA TYR A 125 2.91 18.81 1.59
C TYR A 125 4.43 18.84 1.53
N ASN A 126 5.00 18.03 0.64
CA ASN A 126 6.43 18.02 0.38
C ASN A 126 6.72 19.18 -0.56
N PHE A 127 7.09 20.34 0.01
CA PHE A 127 7.36 21.57 -0.74
C PHE A 127 8.07 21.27 -2.06
N PRO A 128 7.49 21.63 -3.21
CA PRO A 128 8.06 21.27 -4.49
C PRO A 128 9.45 21.89 -4.62
N HIS A 129 10.44 21.05 -4.88
CA HIS A 129 11.70 21.50 -5.44
C HIS A 129 11.41 22.07 -6.84
N VAL A 130 12.14 23.11 -7.27
CA VAL A 130 11.87 23.89 -8.50
C VAL A 130 11.28 23.02 -9.63
N GLY A 131 10.03 23.30 -9.98
CA GLY A 131 9.23 22.40 -10.81
C GLY A 131 9.86 22.12 -12.17
N PHE A 132 9.75 20.88 -12.62
CA PHE A 132 10.35 20.45 -13.89
C PHE A 132 9.54 20.96 -15.11
N LEU A 133 10.23 21.70 -15.98
CA LEU A 133 9.72 22.10 -17.31
C LEU A 133 9.87 20.99 -18.37
N TYR A 134 10.87 20.13 -18.20
CA TYR A 134 11.25 19.03 -19.10
C TYR A 134 11.26 17.69 -18.33
N PRO A 135 11.35 16.53 -19.00
CA PRO A 135 11.48 15.23 -18.32
C PRO A 135 12.58 15.23 -17.26
N GLU A 136 12.40 14.49 -16.16
CA GLU A 136 13.29 14.44 -14.98
C GLU A 136 14.76 14.12 -15.29
N ASN A 137 15.03 13.48 -16.44
CA ASN A 137 16.38 13.15 -16.91
C ASN A 137 17.00 14.22 -17.82
N SER A 138 16.34 15.37 -18.00
CA SER A 138 16.83 16.47 -18.84
C SER A 138 17.85 17.32 -18.09
N TYR A 139 18.94 17.68 -18.76
CA TYR A 139 19.97 18.56 -18.19
C TYR A 139 19.52 20.04 -18.12
N CYS A 140 18.44 20.43 -18.82
CA CYS A 140 17.97 21.82 -18.91
C CYS A 140 16.86 22.15 -17.90
N GLN A 141 16.89 21.55 -16.70
CA GLN A 141 15.83 21.71 -15.71
C GLN A 141 15.96 22.92 -14.80
N ILE A 142 17.13 23.55 -14.76
CA ILE A 142 17.42 24.70 -13.91
C ILE A 142 17.94 25.81 -14.84
N GLN A 143 17.25 26.95 -14.87
CA GLN A 143 17.78 28.19 -15.42
C GLN A 143 18.58 28.93 -14.35
#